data_AF-A0A3D5RVS0-F1
#
_entry.id   AF-A0A3D5RVS0-F1
#
_cell.length_a   1.000
_cell.length_b   1.000
_cell.length_c   1.000
_cell.angle_alpha   90.00
_cell.angle_beta   90.00
_cell.angle_gamma   90.00
#
_symmetry.space_group_name_H-M   'P 1'
#
loop_
_entity.id
_entity.type
_entity.pdbx_description
1 polymer ?
#
loop_
_entity_poly.entity_id
_entity_poly.type
_entity_poly.pdbx_seq_one_letter_code
_entity_poly.pdbx_strand_id
1 'polypeptide(L)'
;MGLLEPTYDVPGGGESTFMKFQKGENRFRILAAPVMGYQYWQEDKLCVRIKTASEAPTGEKPKHFWQVPVWCDGVVKILDITQKTVQRDLQNLDNNSEWGNLLGYDVIVSRNGDGMDTTYTTTPCPKSALPADVKTAYEEFEKDYDPETIFDVKNSENGDELPF
;
A
#
# COMPACT_ATOMS: atom_id res chain seq x y z
N MET A 1 8.60 30.61 29.30
CA MET A 1 7.24 30.06 29.17
C MET A 1 7.05 29.65 27.72
N GLY A 2 6.68 28.40 27.48
CA GLY A 2 6.41 27.89 26.12
C GLY A 2 5.14 28.53 25.55
N LEU A 3 5.10 28.65 24.22
CA LEU A 3 4.10 29.39 23.46
C LEU A 3 2.73 28.68 23.35
N LEU A 4 2.61 27.44 23.83
CA LEU A 4 1.44 26.58 23.62
C LEU A 4 0.88 26.08 24.95
N GLU A 5 -0.45 25.96 25.02
CA GLU A 5 -1.20 25.48 26.18
C GLU A 5 -0.95 23.98 26.43
N PRO A 6 -0.91 23.51 27.69
CA PRO A 6 -0.59 22.12 28.05
C PRO A 6 -1.67 21.10 27.61
N THR A 7 -2.78 21.55 27.05
CA THR A 7 -3.89 20.74 26.53
C THR A 7 -3.99 20.77 25.00
N TYR A 8 -2.98 21.29 24.30
CA TYR A 8 -2.93 21.24 22.84
C TYR A 8 -2.64 19.80 22.38
N ASP A 9 -3.69 19.10 21.97
CA ASP A 9 -3.60 17.85 21.22
C ASP A 9 -3.20 18.21 19.78
N VAL A 10 -1.92 18.01 19.44
CA VAL A 10 -1.51 17.96 18.03
C VAL A 10 -2.38 16.88 17.41
N PRO A 11 -3.19 17.14 16.37
CA PRO A 11 -3.97 16.09 15.76
C PRO A 11 -2.97 15.03 15.28
N GLY A 12 -2.87 13.94 16.04
CA GLY A 12 -2.17 12.75 15.60
C GLY A 12 -2.87 12.36 14.32
N GLY A 13 -2.19 12.51 13.18
CA GLY A 13 -2.75 12.18 11.87
C GLY A 13 -3.49 10.87 12.00
N GLY A 14 -4.81 10.90 11.77
CA GLY A 14 -5.69 9.79 12.07
C GLY A 14 -5.05 8.51 11.56
N GLU A 15 -5.06 7.46 12.40
CA GLU A 15 -4.44 6.16 12.12
C GLU A 15 -4.64 5.81 10.66
N SER A 16 -3.60 6.06 9.87
CA SER A 16 -3.75 6.05 8.44
C SER A 16 -3.88 4.60 8.05
N THR A 17 -5.08 4.20 7.63
CA THR A 17 -5.35 2.85 7.15
C THR A 17 -4.43 2.50 5.99
N PHE A 18 -3.84 3.49 5.31
CA PHE A 18 -2.87 3.30 4.24
C PHE A 18 -1.42 3.26 4.75
N MET A 19 -0.69 2.23 4.34
CA MET A 19 0.75 2.08 4.55
C MET A 19 1.49 2.43 3.25
N LYS A 20 2.57 3.21 3.36
CA LYS A 20 3.52 3.50 2.27
C LYS A 20 4.90 2.99 2.63
N PHE A 21 5.67 2.56 1.64
CA PHE A 21 7.07 2.13 1.84
C PHE A 21 7.94 3.27 2.38
N GLN A 22 8.31 3.15 3.66
CA GLN A 22 9.27 4.02 4.31
C GLN A 22 10.70 3.63 3.93
N LYS A 23 11.65 4.54 4.12
CA LYS A 23 13.08 4.25 3.94
C LYS A 23 13.51 3.22 4.98
N GLY A 24 14.25 2.20 4.55
CA GLY A 24 14.63 1.07 5.40
C GLY A 24 13.71 -0.14 5.22
N GLU A 25 13.63 -0.98 6.24
CA GLU A 25 12.97 -2.28 6.21
C GLU A 25 11.49 -2.14 6.58
N ASN A 26 10.59 -2.49 5.65
CA ASN A 26 9.14 -2.52 5.90
C ASN A 26 8.72 -3.98 5.94
N ARG A 27 8.47 -4.51 7.15
CA ARG A 27 7.97 -5.87 7.33
C ARG A 27 6.45 -5.87 7.39
N PHE A 28 5.82 -6.65 6.52
CA PHE A 28 4.37 -6.78 6.50
C PHE A 28 3.98 -8.18 6.01
N ARG A 29 2.77 -8.61 6.35
CA ARG A 29 2.19 -9.88 5.86
C ARG A 29 1.00 -9.60 4.97
N ILE A 30 0.96 -10.22 3.79
CA ILE A 30 -0.17 -10.08 2.86
C ILE A 30 -1.34 -10.92 3.38
N LEU A 31 -2.54 -10.33 3.43
CA LEU A 31 -3.74 -10.97 3.98
C LEU A 31 -4.75 -11.39 2.92
N ALA A 32 -4.77 -10.69 1.79
CA ALA A 32 -5.70 -10.97 0.70
C ALA A 32 -5.04 -10.79 -0.67
N ALA A 33 -5.79 -11.19 -1.70
CA ALA A 33 -5.40 -10.95 -3.07
C ALA A 33 -5.22 -9.44 -3.33
N PRO A 34 -4.16 -9.03 -4.05
CA PRO A 34 -3.94 -7.64 -4.40
C PRO A 34 -5.04 -7.16 -5.35
N VAL A 35 -5.62 -6.00 -5.07
CA VAL A 35 -6.48 -5.27 -6.03
C VAL A 35 -5.56 -4.57 -7.01
N MET A 36 -5.64 -4.97 -8.28
CA MET A 36 -4.81 -4.41 -9.35
C MET A 36 -5.59 -3.34 -10.10
N GLY A 37 -4.90 -2.25 -10.43
CA GLY A 37 -5.48 -1.17 -11.21
C GLY A 37 -4.42 -0.29 -11.84
N TYR A 38 -4.88 0.74 -12.50
CA TYR A 38 -4.06 1.74 -13.16
C TYR A 38 -4.40 3.11 -12.60
N GLN A 39 -3.37 3.92 -12.34
CA GLN A 39 -3.56 5.32 -11.95
C GLN A 39 -2.84 6.23 -12.93
N TYR A 40 -3.44 7.36 -13.25
CA TYR A 40 -2.82 8.39 -14.07
C TYR A 40 -3.07 9.77 -13.47
N TRP A 41 -2.20 10.72 -13.80
CA TRP A 41 -2.22 12.06 -13.23
C TRP A 41 -2.61 13.02 -14.34
N GLN A 42 -3.82 13.57 -14.27
CA GLN A 42 -4.23 14.61 -15.21
C GLN A 42 -3.50 15.92 -14.92
N GLU A 43 -3.49 16.82 -15.91
CA GLU A 43 -2.88 18.16 -15.82
C GLU A 43 -3.40 18.97 -14.61
N ASP A 44 -4.60 18.65 -14.13
CA ASP A 44 -5.24 19.25 -12.95
C ASP A 44 -4.75 18.67 -11.60
N LYS A 45 -3.66 17.88 -11.60
CA LYS A 45 -3.13 17.12 -10.44
C LYS A 45 -4.12 16.11 -9.83
N LEU A 46 -5.21 15.81 -10.53
CA LEU A 46 -6.15 14.78 -10.14
C LEU A 46 -5.57 13.40 -10.48
N CYS A 47 -5.34 12.60 -9.45
CA CYS A 47 -4.94 11.20 -9.58
C CYS A 47 -6.20 10.37 -9.84
N VAL A 48 -6.41 9.95 -11.09
CA VAL A 48 -7.55 9.10 -11.49
C VAL A 48 -7.12 7.64 -11.44
N ARG A 49 -7.96 6.79 -10.84
CA ARG A 49 -7.76 5.34 -10.78
C ARG A 49 -8.79 4.63 -11.66
N ILE A 50 -8.31 3.74 -12.53
CA ILE A 50 -9.09 2.97 -13.50
C ILE A 50 -8.75 1.49 -13.38
N LYS A 51 -9.70 0.61 -13.72
CA LYS A 51 -9.49 -0.84 -13.66
C LYS A 51 -8.63 -1.30 -14.84
N THR A 52 -8.81 -0.70 -16.01
CA THR A 52 -8.14 -1.11 -17.23
C THR A 52 -7.40 0.04 -17.90
N ALA A 53 -6.18 -0.20 -18.39
CA ALA A 53 -5.40 0.83 -19.10
C ALA A 53 -6.11 1.43 -20.33
N SER A 54 -7.07 0.70 -20.92
CA SER A 54 -7.90 1.17 -22.04
C SER A 54 -8.88 2.27 -21.67
N GLU A 55 -9.16 2.48 -20.38
CA GLU A 55 -10.00 3.59 -19.91
C GLU A 55 -9.21 4.90 -19.77
N ALA A 56 -7.87 4.85 -19.89
CA ALA A 56 -7.05 6.05 -19.86
C ALA A 56 -7.22 6.87 -21.15
N PRO A 57 -7.24 8.21 -21.04
CA PRO A 57 -7.28 9.08 -22.21
C PRO A 57 -6.04 8.87 -23.10
N THR A 58 -6.24 8.98 -24.42
CA THR A 58 -5.17 8.81 -25.41
C THR A 58 -4.03 9.80 -25.17
N GLY A 59 -2.85 9.27 -24.83
CA GLY A 59 -1.63 10.06 -24.58
C GLY A 59 -1.13 9.99 -23.15
N GLU A 60 -1.99 9.61 -22.19
CA GLU A 60 -1.56 9.36 -20.82
C GLU A 60 -0.99 7.96 -20.65
N LYS A 61 0.05 7.86 -19.82
CA LYS A 61 0.69 6.58 -19.48
C LYS A 61 0.21 6.16 -18.10
N PRO A 62 -0.91 5.41 -18.01
CA PRO A 62 -1.36 4.90 -16.73
C PRO A 62 -0.27 4.06 -16.06
N LYS A 63 0.00 4.36 -14.79
CA LYS A 63 0.91 3.62 -13.94
C LYS A 63 0.14 2.53 -13.22
N HIS A 64 0.62 1.29 -13.34
CA HIS A 64 0.02 0.15 -12.64
C HIS A 64 0.27 0.25 -11.14
N PHE A 65 -0.79 0.07 -10.34
CA PHE A 65 -0.73 0.02 -8.89
C PHE A 65 -1.39 -1.25 -8.38
N TRP A 66 -0.81 -1.82 -7.33
CA TRP A 66 -1.43 -2.90 -6.56
C TRP A 66 -1.78 -2.35 -5.19
N GLN A 67 -3.02 -2.55 -4.78
CA GLN A 67 -3.46 -2.24 -3.44
C GLN A 67 -3.71 -3.53 -2.68
N VAL A 68 -3.00 -3.72 -1.57
CA VAL A 68 -2.98 -5.00 -0.87
C VAL A 68 -3.27 -4.76 0.61
N PRO A 69 -4.25 -5.43 1.22
CA PRO A 69 -4.38 -5.41 2.67
C PRO A 69 -3.25 -6.25 3.28
N VAL A 70 -2.49 -5.61 4.15
CA VAL A 70 -1.33 -6.16 4.82
C VAL A 70 -1.43 -5.98 6.33
N TRP A 71 -0.89 -6.94 7.07
CA TRP A 71 -0.71 -6.82 8.50
C TRP A 71 0.68 -6.30 8.82
N CYS A 72 0.76 -5.22 9.57
CA CYS A 72 2.02 -4.60 10.00
C CYS A 72 1.86 -4.07 11.44
N ASP A 73 2.82 -4.36 12.31
CA ASP A 73 2.86 -3.86 13.70
C ASP A 73 1.57 -4.05 14.52
N GLY A 74 0.82 -5.14 14.27
CA GLY A 74 -0.40 -5.43 15.04
C GLY A 74 -1.67 -4.79 14.47
N VAL A 75 -1.62 -4.19 13.29
CA VAL A 75 -2.75 -3.49 12.65
C VAL A 75 -2.87 -3.90 11.18
N VAL A 76 -4.11 -4.05 10.69
CA VAL A 76 -4.37 -4.21 9.25
C VAL A 76 -4.26 -2.84 8.58
N LYS A 77 -3.39 -2.75 7.57
CA LYS A 77 -3.18 -1.56 6.76
C LYS A 77 -3.27 -1.91 5.28
N ILE A 78 -3.62 -0.96 4.45
CA ILE A 78 -3.70 -1.06 3.01
C ILE A 78 -2.37 -0.55 2.43
N LEU A 79 -1.58 -1.42 1.82
CA LEU A 79 -0.34 -1.06 1.17
C LEU A 79 -0.56 -0.78 -0.31
N ASP A 80 -0.22 0.43 -0.75
CA ASP A 80 -0.15 0.77 -2.18
C ASP A 80 1.25 0.49 -2.76
N ILE A 81 1.31 -0.34 -3.78
CA ILE A 81 2.54 -0.75 -4.45
C ILE A 81 2.46 -0.28 -5.90
N THR A 82 3.12 0.83 -6.20
CA THR A 82 3.21 1.36 -7.58
C THR A 82 4.51 0.99 -8.27
N GLN A 83 5.46 0.41 -7.55
CA GLN A 83 6.80 0.10 -8.05
C GLN A 83 6.82 -1.23 -8.79
N LYS A 84 7.13 -1.18 -10.09
CA LYS A 84 7.22 -2.37 -10.95
C LYS A 84 8.20 -3.42 -10.42
N THR A 85 9.30 -3.00 -9.79
CA THR A 85 10.29 -3.91 -9.20
C THR A 85 9.69 -4.74 -8.08
N VAL A 86 8.94 -4.12 -7.17
CA VAL A 86 8.28 -4.83 -6.06
C VAL A 86 7.20 -5.76 -6.58
N GLN A 87 6.36 -5.30 -7.52
CA GLN A 87 5.32 -6.12 -8.13
C GLN A 87 5.91 -7.38 -8.81
N ARG A 88 7.01 -7.21 -9.55
CA ARG A 88 7.70 -8.31 -10.21
C ARG A 88 8.31 -9.29 -9.21
N ASP A 89 8.89 -8.80 -8.14
CA ASP A 89 9.50 -9.65 -7.12
C ASP A 89 8.43 -10.46 -6.37
N LEU A 90 7.34 -9.82 -5.95
CA LEU A 90 6.18 -10.50 -5.36
C LEU A 90 5.60 -11.57 -6.31
N GLN A 91 5.43 -11.24 -7.59
CA GLN A 91 4.99 -12.22 -8.59
C GLN A 91 5.97 -13.41 -8.69
N ASN A 92 7.28 -13.14 -8.67
CA ASN A 92 8.30 -14.18 -8.73
C ASN A 92 8.27 -15.07 -7.49
N LEU A 93 8.06 -14.49 -6.30
CA LEU A 93 7.90 -15.22 -5.04
C LEU A 93 6.66 -16.12 -5.06
N ASP A 94 5.54 -15.62 -5.59
CA ASP A 94 4.30 -16.39 -5.74
C ASP A 94 4.44 -17.56 -6.73
N ASN A 95 5.15 -17.34 -7.84
CA ASN A 95 5.43 -18.39 -8.84
C ASN A 95 6.53 -19.37 -8.41
N ASN A 96 7.29 -19.07 -7.36
CA ASN A 96 8.38 -19.93 -6.92
C ASN A 96 7.84 -21.11 -6.11
N SER A 97 8.09 -22.34 -6.56
CA SER A 97 7.63 -23.58 -5.92
C SER A 97 8.07 -23.73 -4.45
N GLU A 98 9.19 -23.13 -4.05
CA GLU A 98 9.69 -23.21 -2.67
C GLU A 98 8.89 -22.34 -1.70
N TRP A 99 8.56 -21.12 -2.11
CA TRP A 99 7.81 -20.16 -1.30
C TRP A 99 6.31 -20.36 -1.49
N GLY A 100 5.84 -20.31 -2.74
CA GLY A 100 4.43 -20.40 -3.11
C GLY A 100 3.64 -19.21 -2.60
N ASN A 101 2.40 -19.48 -2.17
CA ASN A 101 1.40 -18.47 -1.82
C ASN A 101 1.90 -17.45 -0.78
N LEU A 102 1.98 -16.18 -1.20
CA LEU A 102 2.39 -15.02 -0.43
C LEU A 102 1.62 -14.82 0.88
N LEU A 103 0.41 -15.38 1.00
CA LEU A 103 -0.42 -15.30 2.20
C LEU A 103 0.14 -16.09 3.39
N GLY A 104 1.07 -17.02 3.14
CA GLY A 104 1.61 -17.93 4.16
C GLY A 104 2.84 -17.41 4.90
N TYR A 105 3.39 -16.25 4.53
CA TYR A 105 4.64 -15.75 5.09
C TYR A 105 4.68 -14.23 5.19
N ASP A 106 5.61 -13.72 5.99
CA ASP A 106 5.87 -12.28 6.04
C ASP A 106 6.79 -11.89 4.90
N VAL A 107 6.64 -10.68 4.39
CA VAL A 107 7.50 -10.10 3.37
C VAL A 107 8.14 -8.84 3.94
N ILE A 108 9.46 -8.72 3.76
CA ILE A 108 10.20 -7.51 4.09
C ILE A 108 10.52 -6.80 2.79
N VAL A 109 10.04 -5.57 2.63
CA VAL A 109 10.46 -4.70 1.53
C VAL A 109 11.39 -3.64 2.08
N SER A 110 12.65 -3.73 1.69
CA SER A 110 13.69 -2.79 2.04
C SER A 110 13.85 -1.75 0.94
N ARG A 111 13.50 -0.51 1.24
CA ARG A 111 13.71 0.63 0.35
C ARG A 111 15.07 1.24 0.66
N ASN A 112 16.02 1.05 -0.26
CA ASN A 112 17.38 1.56 -0.18
C ASN A 112 17.61 2.67 -1.21
N GLY A 113 18.42 3.68 -0.87
CA GLY A 113 18.73 4.80 -1.76
C GLY A 113 17.95 6.08 -1.45
N ASP A 114 18.34 7.16 -2.13
CA ASP A 114 17.77 8.51 -1.99
C ASP A 114 17.69 9.15 -3.38
N GLY A 115 16.61 9.86 -3.69
CA GLY A 115 16.39 10.45 -5.02
C GLY A 115 16.20 9.42 -6.15
N MET A 116 16.97 9.57 -7.24
CA MET A 116 16.84 8.78 -8.47
C MET A 116 17.28 7.31 -8.32
N ASP A 117 18.10 6.98 -7.32
CA ASP A 117 18.63 5.63 -7.09
C ASP A 117 17.85 4.87 -6.01
N THR A 118 16.53 5.05 -5.94
CA THR A 118 15.69 4.29 -5.01
C THR A 118 15.53 2.86 -5.51
N THR A 119 16.17 1.92 -4.82
CA THR A 119 16.06 0.48 -5.05
C THR A 119 15.13 -0.14 -4.02
N TYR A 120 14.26 -1.02 -4.49
CA TYR A 120 13.38 -1.81 -3.64
C TYR A 120 13.84 -3.26 -3.68
N THR A 121 14.15 -3.81 -2.51
CA THR A 121 14.51 -5.21 -2.34
C THR A 121 13.41 -5.89 -1.55
N THR A 122 12.79 -6.91 -2.12
CA THR A 122 11.80 -7.72 -1.43
C THR A 122 12.49 -8.98 -0.92
N THR A 123 12.27 -9.34 0.34
CA THR A 123 12.86 -10.50 0.99
C THR A 123 11.75 -11.28 1.70
N PRO A 124 11.47 -12.52 1.31
CA PRO A 124 10.50 -13.36 1.99
C PRO A 124 11.07 -13.82 3.34
N CYS A 125 10.26 -13.75 4.40
CA CYS A 125 10.55 -14.37 5.68
C CYS A 125 10.10 -15.84 5.70
N PRO A 126 10.68 -16.68 6.56
CA PRO A 126 10.22 -18.06 6.76
C PRO A 126 8.72 -18.11 7.08
N LYS A 127 8.04 -19.14 6.58
CA LYS A 127 6.61 -19.40 6.81
C LYS A 127 6.35 -19.47 8.32
N SER A 128 5.66 -18.47 8.83
CA SER A 128 5.27 -18.37 10.25
C SER A 128 3.76 -18.50 10.36
N ALA A 129 3.26 -19.08 11.45
CA ALA A 129 1.83 -19.18 11.68
C ALA A 129 1.17 -17.79 11.67
N LEU A 130 0.00 -17.67 11.06
CA LEU A 130 -0.85 -16.48 11.18
C LEU A 130 -1.32 -16.38 12.64
N PRO A 131 -1.00 -15.30 13.38
CA PRO A 131 -1.61 -15.07 14.68
C PRO A 131 -3.12 -14.99 14.51
N ALA A 132 -3.88 -15.56 15.44
CA ALA A 132 -5.34 -15.53 15.40
C ALA A 132 -5.91 -14.10 15.41
N ASP A 133 -5.18 -13.18 16.04
CA ASP A 133 -5.47 -11.74 16.07
C ASP A 133 -5.56 -11.14 14.66
N VAL A 134 -4.68 -11.56 13.75
CA VAL A 134 -4.64 -11.06 12.37
C VAL A 134 -5.90 -11.43 11.61
N LYS A 135 -6.38 -12.67 11.82
CA LYS A 135 -7.56 -13.16 11.12
C LYS A 135 -8.81 -12.40 11.56
N THR A 136 -8.94 -12.15 12.86
CA THR A 136 -10.07 -11.38 13.43
C THR A 136 -10.07 -9.96 12.90
N ALA A 137 -8.91 -9.28 12.97
CA ALA A 137 -8.78 -7.92 12.45
C ALA A 137 -9.01 -7.84 10.94
N TYR A 138 -8.59 -8.86 10.18
CA TYR A 138 -8.87 -8.94 8.75
C TYR A 138 -10.36 -9.16 8.46
N GLU A 139 -11.06 -10.00 9.22
CA GLU A 139 -12.52 -10.21 9.06
C GLU A 139 -13.33 -8.95 9.39
N GLU A 140 -12.87 -8.12 10.34
CA GLU A 140 -13.46 -6.81 10.61
C GLU A 140 -13.16 -5.83 9.49
N PHE A 141 -11.92 -5.81 9.01
CA PHE A 141 -11.49 -4.97 7.91
C PHE A 141 -12.20 -5.33 6.59
N GLU A 142 -12.40 -6.61 6.28
CA GLU A 142 -13.09 -7.09 5.08
C GLU A 142 -14.56 -6.64 5.02
N LYS A 143 -15.21 -6.42 6.17
CA LYS A 143 -16.59 -5.91 6.22
C LYS A 143 -16.69 -4.43 5.89
N ASP A 144 -15.63 -3.66 6.11
CA ASP A 144 -15.57 -2.22 5.88
C ASP A 144 -14.88 -1.87 4.55
N TYR A 145 -13.93 -2.70 4.13
CA TYR A 145 -13.11 -2.50 2.94
C TYR A 145 -13.78 -3.06 1.70
N ASP A 146 -14.40 -2.16 0.93
CA ASP A 146 -14.88 -2.49 -0.40
C ASP A 146 -13.81 -2.20 -1.47
N PRO A 147 -13.27 -3.21 -2.17
CA PRO A 147 -12.21 -3.04 -3.17
C PRO A 147 -12.66 -2.24 -4.40
N GLU A 148 -13.95 -2.00 -4.61
CA GLU A 148 -14.44 -1.21 -5.73
C GLU A 148 -14.41 0.30 -5.44
N THR A 149 -14.47 0.73 -4.17
CA THR A 149 -14.34 2.14 -3.77
C THR A 149 -13.02 2.77 -4.18
N ILE A 150 -11.98 1.95 -4.39
CA ILE A 150 -10.66 2.36 -4.89
C ILE A 150 -10.75 3.01 -6.27
N PHE A 151 -11.73 2.62 -7.08
CA PHE A 151 -12.00 3.12 -8.43
C PHE A 151 -13.11 4.19 -8.45
N ASP A 152 -13.89 4.29 -7.38
CA ASP A 152 -15.01 5.24 -7.26
C ASP A 152 -14.58 6.64 -6.80
N VAL A 153 -13.27 6.92 -6.73
CA VAL A 153 -12.75 8.26 -6.46
C VAL A 153 -12.92 9.16 -7.70
N LYS A 154 -14.16 9.40 -8.11
CA LYS A 154 -14.54 10.68 -8.68
C LYS A 154 -14.65 11.65 -7.49
N ASN A 155 -13.73 12.60 -7.40
CA ASN A 155 -13.70 13.65 -6.37
C ASN A 155 -13.60 13.15 -4.92
N SER A 156 -12.38 13.07 -4.39
CA SER A 156 -12.18 13.71 -3.08
C SER A 156 -11.40 14.98 -3.33
N GLU A 157 -12.17 16.06 -3.42
CA GLU A 157 -11.76 17.44 -3.18
C GLU A 157 -11.24 17.53 -1.74
N ASN A 158 -10.04 17.01 -1.49
CA ASN A 158 -9.25 17.35 -0.33
C ASN A 158 -7.80 17.33 -0.78
N GLY A 159 -7.33 18.51 -1.16
CA GLY A 159 -5.91 18.80 -1.26
C GLY A 159 -5.30 18.75 0.13
N ASP A 160 -5.06 17.54 0.64
CA ASP A 160 -4.09 17.37 1.72
C ASP A 160 -2.71 17.47 1.07
N GLU A 161 -2.21 18.70 1.02
CA GLU A 161 -0.84 19.04 0.70
C GLU A 161 0.08 18.07 1.46
N LEU A 162 0.84 17.28 0.71
CA LEU A 162 2.01 16.60 1.25
C LEU A 162 2.93 17.68 1.85
N PRO A 163 3.17 17.72 3.17
CA PRO A 163 4.24 18.56 3.69
C PRO A 163 5.57 18.00 3.15
N PHE A 164 6.34 18.91 2.58
CA PHE A 164 7.64 18.72 1.92
C PHE A 164 8.65 17.87 2.71
#